data_AF-A0A969GYZ8-F1
#
_entry.id   AF-A0A969GYZ8-F1
#
_cell.length_a   1.000
_cell.length_b   1.000
_cell.length_c   1.000
_cell.angle_alpha   90.00
_cell.angle_beta   90.00
_cell.angle_gamma   90.00
#
_symmetry.space_group_name_H-M   'P 1'
#
loop_
_entity.id
_entity.type
_entity.pdbx_description
1 polymer ?
#
loop_
_entity_poly.entity_id
_entity_poly.type
_entity_poly.pdbx_seq_one_letter_code
_entity_poly.pdbx_strand_id
1 'polypeptide(L)'
;MGAMCEGDRWQFAVEPYFFIPLDVEADIAALGRSVSIQAGLDDIFNLDRAFDAGVRIEARNGRFGLLLDGFYLAAAQSGTLSVTFPAGSLQRFGIPIEVEGRADARASLQQGTIDLSAFYRVVNSSLRRSPTPTNPYPWLVIDPILGLRTNISRQEIEVDELRIGPNTIPINREFSSSRTTLEPLVGLRIGLQLSRRWSLGLQGDVSGLTSTPIVTRPGTFRLGWGTTYLVLSPCD
;
A
#
# COMPACT_ATOMS: atom_id res chain seq x y z
N MET A 1 2.84 -47.47 -2.97
CA MET A 1 2.30 -47.02 -1.67
C MET A 1 3.32 -46.04 -1.11
N GLY A 2 3.20 -44.76 -1.47
CA GLY A 2 4.15 -43.71 -1.10
C GLY A 2 3.51 -42.80 -0.08
N ALA A 3 4.15 -42.63 1.08
CA ALA A 3 3.62 -41.86 2.18
C ALA A 3 3.34 -40.41 1.75
N MET A 4 2.05 -40.06 1.71
CA MET A 4 1.59 -38.68 1.78
C MET A 4 2.15 -38.09 3.08
N CYS A 5 3.09 -37.15 2.98
CA CYS A 5 3.40 -36.22 4.06
C CYS A 5 2.23 -35.25 4.23
N GLU A 6 1.06 -35.77 4.62
CA GLU A 6 -0.16 -35.01 4.86
C GLU A 6 -0.34 -34.95 6.38
N GLY A 7 0.18 -33.88 6.99
CA GLY A 7 0.07 -33.63 8.43
C GLY A 7 0.93 -32.47 8.93
N ASP A 8 0.26 -31.41 9.40
CA ASP A 8 0.65 -30.46 10.46
C ASP A 8 2.10 -29.98 10.59
N ARG A 9 2.75 -29.61 9.49
CA ARG A 9 4.06 -28.93 9.54
C ARG A 9 3.95 -27.48 9.11
N TRP A 10 4.68 -26.62 9.83
CA TRP A 10 4.83 -25.21 9.48
C TRP A 10 5.56 -25.07 8.15
N GLN A 11 4.99 -24.27 7.27
CA GLN A 11 5.54 -23.87 5.98
C GLN A 11 5.79 -22.37 6.01
N PHE A 12 6.94 -21.95 5.51
CA PHE A 12 7.32 -20.55 5.44
C PHE A 12 7.50 -20.11 4.00
N ALA A 13 7.00 -18.93 3.67
CA ALA A 13 7.22 -18.29 2.38
C ALA A 13 7.64 -16.83 2.58
N VAL A 14 8.54 -16.36 1.72
CA VAL A 14 8.97 -14.96 1.68
C VAL A 14 8.78 -14.47 0.25
N GLU A 15 8.00 -13.42 0.10
CA GLU A 15 7.54 -12.90 -1.18
C GLU A 15 7.87 -11.40 -1.26
N PRO A 16 9.03 -11.02 -1.83
CA PRO A 16 9.29 -9.62 -2.17
C PRO A 16 8.44 -9.23 -3.39
N TYR A 17 7.92 -8.01 -3.38
CA TYR A 17 7.12 -7.48 -4.49
C TYR A 17 7.31 -5.97 -4.65
N PHE A 18 6.98 -5.49 -5.84
CA PHE A 18 6.95 -4.07 -6.18
C PHE A 18 5.58 -3.79 -6.78
N PHE A 19 5.07 -2.59 -6.59
CA PHE A 19 3.88 -2.13 -7.28
C PHE A 19 4.32 -1.17 -8.39
N ILE A 20 3.53 -1.08 -9.45
CA ILE A 20 3.76 -0.08 -10.49
C ILE A 20 2.46 0.70 -10.51
N PRO A 21 2.37 1.82 -9.76
CA PRO A 21 1.19 2.64 -9.81
C PRO A 21 1.02 3.15 -11.24
N LEU A 22 -0.16 2.97 -11.82
CA LEU A 22 -0.44 3.44 -13.18
C LEU A 22 -0.93 4.89 -13.20
N ASP A 23 -1.47 5.36 -12.07
CA ASP A 23 -1.93 6.73 -11.84
C ASP A 23 -1.95 6.97 -10.32
N VAL A 24 -1.46 8.12 -9.87
CA VAL A 24 -1.50 8.53 -8.46
C VAL A 24 -2.08 9.93 -8.36
N GLU A 25 -3.29 10.00 -7.81
CA GLU A 25 -3.87 11.25 -7.33
C GLU A 25 -3.77 11.25 -5.81
N ALA A 26 -2.99 12.19 -5.27
CA ALA A 26 -2.75 12.29 -3.84
C ALA A 26 -2.79 13.74 -3.37
N ASP A 27 -3.60 14.00 -2.35
CA ASP A 27 -3.55 15.25 -1.61
C ASP A 27 -2.50 15.12 -0.50
N ILE A 28 -1.39 15.85 -0.65
CA ILE A 28 -0.41 16.00 0.42
C ILE A 28 -0.84 17.17 1.29
N ALA A 29 -1.05 16.92 2.58
CA ALA A 29 -1.46 17.91 3.56
C ALA A 29 -0.48 18.00 4.73
N ALA A 30 0.19 19.13 4.88
CA ALA A 30 1.09 19.41 6.00
C ALA A 30 0.69 20.71 6.71
N LEU A 31 0.41 20.63 8.02
CA LEU A 31 0.07 21.78 8.88
C LEU A 31 -1.06 22.67 8.32
N GLY A 32 -2.11 22.05 7.75
CA GLY A 32 -3.28 22.75 7.19
C GLY A 32 -3.07 23.38 5.82
N ARG A 33 -1.95 23.10 5.16
CA ARG A 33 -1.71 23.42 3.74
C ARG A 33 -1.82 22.13 2.94
N SER A 34 -2.47 22.21 1.79
CA SER A 34 -2.62 21.08 0.87
C SER A 34 -2.02 21.39 -0.49
N VAL A 35 -1.43 20.37 -1.10
CA VAL A 35 -1.00 20.35 -2.49
C VAL A 35 -1.56 19.09 -3.11
N SER A 36 -2.35 19.24 -4.17
CA SER A 36 -2.84 18.11 -4.95
C SER A 36 -1.78 17.75 -5.99
N ILE A 37 -1.28 16.51 -5.89
CA ILE A 37 -0.31 15.95 -6.83
C ILE A 37 -1.07 15.05 -7.79
N GLN A 38 -0.90 15.31 -9.09
CA GLN A 38 -1.26 14.40 -10.17
C GLN A 38 0.06 13.90 -10.78
N ALA A 39 0.28 12.59 -10.73
CA ALA A 39 1.45 11.95 -11.32
C ALA A 39 1.00 10.93 -12.37
N GLY A 40 1.35 11.17 -13.63
CA GLY A 40 1.05 10.29 -14.76
C GLY A 40 2.16 9.27 -15.09
N LEU A 41 1.86 8.34 -16.00
CA LEU A 41 2.73 7.23 -16.46
C LEU A 41 4.12 7.63 -16.96
N ASP A 42 4.29 8.84 -17.49
CA ASP A 42 5.55 9.29 -18.09
C ASP A 42 6.65 9.60 -17.05
N ASP A 43 6.27 9.74 -15.78
CA ASP A 43 7.16 10.10 -14.67
C ASP A 43 7.62 8.90 -13.81
N ILE A 44 7.03 7.71 -14.06
CA ILE A 44 7.16 6.50 -13.22
C ILE A 44 8.49 5.74 -13.40
N PHE A 45 9.22 6.00 -14.49
CA PHE A 45 10.55 5.42 -14.69
C PHE A 45 11.68 6.19 -13.98
N ASN A 46 11.36 7.29 -13.29
CA ASN A 46 12.32 8.05 -12.52
C ASN A 46 12.28 7.59 -11.05
N LEU A 47 13.20 6.69 -10.69
CA LEU A 47 13.36 6.17 -9.32
C LEU A 47 13.61 7.29 -8.29
N ASP A 48 14.10 8.45 -8.74
CA ASP A 48 14.28 9.65 -7.93
C ASP A 48 12.95 10.33 -7.54
N ARG A 49 11.85 9.98 -8.23
CA ARG A 49 10.53 10.60 -8.08
C ARG A 49 9.53 9.70 -7.36
N ALA A 50 9.54 8.40 -7.63
CA ALA A 50 8.68 7.45 -6.96
C ALA A 50 9.41 6.11 -6.75
N PHE A 51 9.29 5.57 -5.55
CA PHE A 51 9.79 4.26 -5.19
C PHE A 51 8.74 3.55 -4.35
N ASP A 52 8.43 2.30 -4.69
CA ASP A 52 7.71 1.42 -3.80
C ASP A 52 8.42 0.07 -3.67
N ALA A 53 8.18 -0.61 -2.56
CA ALA A 53 8.65 -1.97 -2.36
C ALA A 53 7.85 -2.60 -1.21
N GLY A 54 7.64 -3.90 -1.32
CA GLY A 54 7.02 -4.69 -0.26
C GLY A 54 7.71 -6.02 -0.06
N VAL A 55 7.54 -6.56 1.14
CA VAL A 55 7.92 -7.92 1.48
C VAL A 55 6.82 -8.55 2.31
N ARG A 56 6.43 -9.75 1.92
CA ARG A 56 5.48 -10.56 2.65
C ARG A 56 6.14 -11.82 3.17
N ILE A 57 5.84 -12.14 4.42
CA ILE A 57 6.26 -13.38 5.07
C ILE A 57 5.01 -14.12 5.50
N GLU A 58 4.86 -15.35 5.02
CA GLU A 58 3.77 -16.25 5.41
C GLU A 58 4.34 -17.39 6.25
N ALA A 59 3.67 -17.69 7.36
CA ALA A 59 3.88 -18.91 8.14
C ALA A 59 2.56 -19.67 8.22
N ARG A 60 2.50 -20.90 7.71
CA ARG A 60 1.24 -21.66 7.62
C ARG A 60 1.36 -23.05 8.19
N ASN A 61 0.39 -23.48 8.98
CA ASN A 61 0.22 -24.85 9.41
C ASN A 61 -1.18 -25.36 9.05
N GLY A 62 -1.26 -26.25 8.06
CA GLY A 62 -2.53 -26.75 7.55
C GLY A 62 -3.41 -25.64 6.99
N ARG A 63 -4.56 -25.41 7.63
CA ARG A 63 -5.53 -24.36 7.27
C ARG A 63 -5.28 -23.02 7.96
N PHE A 64 -4.53 -22.99 9.04
CA PHE A 64 -4.26 -21.76 9.78
C PHE A 64 -2.90 -21.18 9.35
N GLY A 65 -2.79 -19.86 9.32
CA GLY A 65 -1.49 -19.22 9.14
C GLY A 65 -1.45 -17.79 9.63
N LEU A 66 -0.23 -17.26 9.65
CA LEU A 66 0.12 -15.89 9.99
C LEU A 66 0.76 -15.23 8.78
N LEU A 67 0.50 -13.94 8.63
CA LEU A 67 1.04 -13.08 7.59
C LEU A 67 1.64 -11.83 8.24
N LEU A 68 2.89 -11.56 7.89
CA LEU A 68 3.54 -10.28 8.11
C LEU A 68 3.80 -9.65 6.75
N ASP A 69 3.22 -8.48 6.48
CA ASP A 69 3.35 -7.77 5.22
C ASP A 69 3.85 -6.35 5.49
N GLY A 70 5.04 -6.03 4.98
CA GLY A 70 5.64 -4.71 5.07
C GLY A 70 5.66 -4.07 3.69
N PHE A 71 5.15 -2.85 3.57
CA PHE A 71 5.14 -2.09 2.32
C PHE A 71 5.63 -0.67 2.57
N TYR A 72 6.42 -0.15 1.65
CA TYR A 72 6.95 1.20 1.68
C TYR A 72 6.69 1.88 0.33
N LEU A 73 6.29 3.14 0.39
CA LEU A 73 6.06 4.03 -0.73
C LEU A 73 6.75 5.37 -0.44
N ALA A 74 7.53 5.86 -1.38
CA ALA A 74 8.05 7.21 -1.39
C ALA A 74 7.67 7.86 -2.73
N ALA A 75 7.20 9.10 -2.67
CA ALA A 75 6.90 9.90 -3.85
C ALA A 75 7.33 11.35 -3.59
N ALA A 76 7.92 12.01 -4.58
CA ALA A 76 8.31 13.41 -4.50
C ALA A 76 7.97 14.12 -5.81
N GLN A 77 7.53 15.39 -5.72
CA GLN A 77 7.28 16.24 -6.87
C GLN A 77 7.86 17.63 -6.59
N SER A 78 8.49 18.22 -7.60
CA SER A 78 9.03 19.58 -7.54
C SER A 78 8.57 20.38 -8.76
N GLY A 79 8.20 21.63 -8.56
CA GLY A 79 7.83 22.55 -9.65
C GLY A 79 6.88 23.63 -9.19
N THR A 80 6.21 24.28 -10.14
CA THR A 80 5.15 25.24 -9.83
C THR A 80 3.87 24.49 -9.48
N LEU A 81 3.56 24.39 -8.19
CA LEU A 81 2.41 23.68 -7.64
C LEU A 81 1.34 24.66 -7.14
N SER A 82 0.07 24.26 -7.18
CA SER A 82 -0.99 25.00 -6.49
C SER A 82 -0.91 24.70 -5.00
N VAL A 83 -0.75 25.73 -4.18
CA VAL A 83 -0.65 25.63 -2.72
C VAL A 83 -1.76 26.44 -2.08
N THR A 84 -2.54 25.80 -1.21
CA THR A 84 -3.55 26.49 -0.41
C THR A 84 -2.99 26.84 0.97
N PHE A 85 -3.02 28.13 1.30
CA PHE A 85 -2.61 28.67 2.59
C PHE A 85 -3.82 28.97 3.46
N PRO A 86 -3.93 28.38 4.66
CA PRO A 86 -5.09 28.59 5.53
C PRO A 86 -5.15 30.03 6.03
N ALA A 87 -6.36 30.49 6.39
CA ALA A 87 -6.56 31.81 6.97
C ALA A 87 -5.60 32.06 8.15
N GLY A 88 -5.04 33.27 8.19
CA GLY A 88 -4.08 33.69 9.21
C GLY A 88 -2.62 33.30 8.95
N SER A 89 -2.34 32.35 8.06
CA SER A 89 -0.96 31.89 7.80
C SER A 89 -0.06 32.93 7.12
N LEU A 90 -0.66 33.91 6.43
CA LEU A 90 0.01 35.00 5.73
C LEU A 90 -0.20 36.37 6.43
N GLN A 91 -0.57 36.38 7.72
CA GLN A 91 -0.76 37.61 8.49
C GLN A 91 0.47 38.53 8.48
N ARG A 92 1.68 37.96 8.46
CA ARG A 92 2.94 38.72 8.36
C ARG A 92 3.05 39.55 7.07
N PHE A 93 2.28 39.21 6.05
CA PHE A 93 2.18 39.90 4.78
C PHE A 93 0.88 40.71 4.63
N GLY A 94 0.12 40.87 5.73
CA GLY A 94 -1.15 41.61 5.73
C GLY A 94 -2.34 40.86 5.15
N ILE A 95 -2.25 39.54 4.98
CA ILE A 95 -3.31 38.72 4.38
C ILE A 95 -3.90 37.78 5.45
N PRO A 96 -5.09 38.08 6.00
CA PRO A 96 -5.70 37.27 7.07
C PRO A 96 -6.59 36.14 6.54
N ILE A 97 -6.92 36.12 5.25
CA ILE A 97 -7.82 35.14 4.62
C ILE A 97 -7.06 33.92 4.10
N GLU A 98 -7.81 32.88 3.76
CA GLU A 98 -7.28 31.75 2.98
C GLU A 98 -6.88 32.22 1.58
N VAL A 99 -5.77 31.70 1.07
CA VAL A 99 -5.23 32.05 -0.25
C VAL A 99 -4.84 30.78 -0.99
N GLU A 100 -5.41 30.61 -2.17
CA GLU A 100 -4.91 29.68 -3.17
C GLU A 100 -3.96 30.43 -4.11
N GLY A 101 -2.75 29.89 -4.30
CA GLY A 101 -1.74 30.51 -5.16
C GLY A 101 -0.85 29.47 -5.84
N ARG A 102 -0.11 29.92 -6.85
CA ARG A 102 0.94 29.10 -7.47
C ARG A 102 2.25 29.36 -6.76
N ALA A 103 2.94 28.31 -6.38
CA ALA A 103 4.23 28.42 -5.71
C ALA A 103 5.24 27.47 -6.32
N ASP A 104 6.50 27.93 -6.40
CA ASP A 104 7.61 27.02 -6.64
C ASP A 104 7.84 26.25 -5.35
N ALA A 105 7.52 24.95 -5.40
CA ALA A 105 7.41 24.11 -4.23
C ALA A 105 7.92 22.69 -4.50
N ARG A 106 8.38 22.04 -3.45
CA ARG A 106 8.65 20.60 -3.43
C ARG A 106 7.72 19.93 -2.43
N ALA A 107 7.08 18.86 -2.85
CA ALA A 107 6.20 18.08 -2.01
C ALA A 107 6.70 16.63 -2.00
N SER A 108 6.86 16.05 -0.83
CA SER A 108 7.26 14.64 -0.68
C SER A 108 6.38 13.90 0.30
N LEU A 109 6.05 12.67 -0.06
CA LEU A 109 5.29 11.71 0.73
C LEU A 109 6.16 10.47 0.95
N GLN A 110 6.32 10.08 2.19
CA GLN A 110 6.86 8.78 2.59
C GLN A 110 5.79 8.07 3.41
N GLN A 111 5.46 6.85 3.01
CA GLN A 111 4.46 6.04 3.67
C GLN A 111 4.95 4.61 3.82
N GLY A 112 4.97 4.13 5.07
CA GLY A 112 5.20 2.75 5.43
C GLY A 112 3.93 2.11 5.98
N THR A 113 3.66 0.87 5.60
CA THR A 113 2.60 0.05 6.18
C THR A 113 3.18 -1.26 6.67
N ILE A 114 2.78 -1.69 7.87
CA ILE A 114 3.11 -2.99 8.43
C ILE A 114 1.82 -3.68 8.85
N ASP A 115 1.52 -4.83 8.25
CA ASP A 115 0.35 -5.65 8.55
C ASP A 115 0.79 -6.92 9.30
N LEU A 116 0.25 -7.13 10.49
CA LEU A 116 0.34 -8.39 11.20
C LEU A 116 -1.04 -9.02 11.25
N SER A 117 -1.22 -10.17 10.60
CA SER A 117 -2.53 -10.80 10.48
C SER A 117 -2.48 -12.31 10.58
N ALA A 118 -3.62 -12.90 10.94
CA ALA A 118 -3.88 -14.32 10.88
C ALA A 118 -4.91 -14.61 9.78
N PHE A 119 -4.80 -15.77 9.15
CA PHE A 119 -5.76 -16.24 8.16
C PHE A 119 -6.18 -17.67 8.40
N TYR A 120 -7.36 -18.01 7.88
CA TYR A 120 -7.87 -19.38 7.92
C TYR A 120 -8.38 -19.81 6.55
N ARG A 121 -7.81 -20.87 6.00
CA ARG A 121 -8.15 -21.39 4.67
C ARG A 121 -9.49 -22.11 4.70
N VAL A 122 -10.53 -21.43 4.20
CA VAL A 122 -11.90 -21.96 4.13
C VAL A 122 -12.13 -22.79 2.87
N VAL A 123 -11.49 -22.41 1.76
CA VAL A 123 -11.56 -23.16 0.49
C VAL A 123 -10.17 -23.61 0.10
N ASN A 124 -10.05 -24.88 -0.28
CA ASN A 124 -8.84 -25.49 -0.77
C ASN A 124 -9.20 -26.64 -1.70
N SER A 125 -9.56 -26.34 -2.94
CA SER A 125 -10.11 -27.35 -3.85
C SER A 125 -9.75 -27.12 -5.31
N SER A 126 -9.67 -28.22 -6.07
CA SER A 126 -9.63 -28.15 -7.53
C SER A 126 -10.99 -27.70 -8.06
N LEU A 127 -10.97 -26.79 -9.02
CA LEU A 127 -12.17 -26.39 -9.76
C LEU A 127 -12.47 -27.32 -10.95
N ARG A 128 -11.61 -28.33 -11.22
CA ARG A 128 -11.92 -29.34 -12.23
C ARG A 128 -12.97 -30.31 -11.72
N ARG A 129 -13.90 -30.68 -12.61
CA ARG A 129 -14.93 -31.71 -12.36
C ARG A 129 -14.33 -33.12 -12.19
N SER A 130 -13.21 -33.39 -12.83
CA SER A 130 -12.45 -34.66 -12.74
C SER A 130 -10.95 -34.38 -12.59
N PRO A 131 -10.47 -34.04 -11.38
CA PRO A 131 -9.06 -33.80 -11.13
C PRO A 131 -8.27 -35.12 -11.23
N THR A 132 -7.16 -35.11 -11.96
CA THR A 132 -6.20 -36.22 -11.97
C THR A 132 -4.98 -35.85 -11.12
N PRO A 133 -4.29 -36.82 -10.49
CA PRO A 133 -3.05 -36.55 -9.73
C PRO A 133 -1.98 -35.83 -10.57
N THR A 134 -2.00 -36.04 -11.89
CA THR A 134 -1.06 -35.43 -12.84
C THR A 134 -1.42 -33.98 -13.19
N ASN A 135 -2.70 -33.61 -13.17
CA ASN A 135 -3.17 -32.25 -13.48
C ASN A 135 -4.39 -31.82 -12.65
N PRO A 136 -4.19 -31.42 -11.38
CA PRO A 136 -5.25 -30.96 -10.48
C PRO A 136 -5.64 -29.49 -10.66
N TYR A 137 -5.01 -28.75 -11.57
CA TYR A 137 -5.25 -27.32 -11.78
C TYR A 137 -6.49 -27.06 -12.66
N PRO A 138 -7.26 -25.97 -12.48
CA PRO A 138 -6.97 -24.88 -11.56
C PRO A 138 -7.38 -25.18 -10.11
N TRP A 139 -6.63 -24.64 -9.17
CA TRP A 139 -6.82 -24.85 -7.73
C TRP A 139 -7.19 -23.53 -7.06
N LEU A 140 -8.35 -23.50 -6.40
CA LEU A 140 -8.89 -22.32 -5.73
C LEU A 140 -8.57 -22.37 -4.23
N VAL A 141 -8.09 -21.25 -3.72
CA VAL A 141 -7.94 -21.00 -2.28
C VAL A 141 -8.66 -19.72 -1.89
N ILE A 142 -9.31 -19.75 -0.72
CA ILE A 142 -9.94 -18.58 -0.11
C ILE A 142 -9.56 -18.55 1.36
N ASP A 143 -8.97 -17.43 1.78
CA ASP A 143 -8.42 -17.21 3.10
C ASP A 143 -8.98 -15.87 3.65
N PRO A 144 -10.02 -15.86 4.50
CA PRO A 144 -10.35 -14.70 5.33
C PRO A 144 -9.17 -14.32 6.24
N ILE A 145 -8.99 -13.02 6.44
CA ILE A 145 -7.87 -12.43 7.17
C ILE A 145 -8.41 -11.52 8.28
N LEU A 146 -7.78 -11.59 9.45
CA LEU A 146 -7.99 -10.68 10.56
C LEU A 146 -6.63 -10.27 11.13
N GLY A 147 -6.43 -9.00 11.44
CA GLY A 147 -5.16 -8.54 11.96
C GLY A 147 -5.15 -7.10 12.43
N LEU A 148 -3.95 -6.55 12.44
CA LEU A 148 -3.65 -5.16 12.75
C LEU A 148 -2.79 -4.57 11.62
N ARG A 149 -3.03 -3.30 11.31
CA ARG A 149 -2.24 -2.50 10.37
C ARG A 149 -1.63 -1.32 11.12
N THR A 150 -0.33 -1.16 11.01
CA THR A 150 0.39 0.04 11.41
C THR A 150 0.70 0.86 10.16
N ASN A 151 0.17 2.08 10.09
CA ASN A 151 0.46 3.02 9.01
C ASN A 151 1.35 4.13 9.56
N ILE A 152 2.47 4.37 8.91
CA ILE A 152 3.45 5.40 9.24
C ILE A 152 3.53 6.31 8.03
N SER A 153 3.14 7.56 8.16
CA SER A 153 3.22 8.55 7.08
C SER A 153 4.00 9.77 7.51
N ARG A 154 4.79 10.29 6.57
CA ARG A 154 5.53 11.54 6.66
C ARG A 154 5.28 12.32 5.38
N GLN A 155 4.83 13.56 5.54
CA GLN A 155 4.47 14.46 4.46
C GLN A 155 5.21 15.76 4.66
N GLU A 156 5.94 16.20 3.65
CA GLU A 156 6.76 17.40 3.69
C GLU A 156 6.43 18.27 2.48
N ILE A 157 6.23 19.56 2.72
CA ILE A 157 5.97 20.59 1.71
C ILE A 157 6.96 21.72 1.93
N GLU A 158 7.86 21.91 0.98
CA GLU A 158 8.79 23.03 0.91
C GLU A 158 8.23 24.07 -0.06
N VAL A 159 8.13 25.32 0.36
CA VAL A 159 7.67 26.44 -0.46
C VAL A 159 8.76 27.50 -0.53
N ASP A 160 9.29 27.73 -1.72
CA ASP A 160 10.33 28.72 -1.99
C ASP A 160 9.69 30.08 -2.24
N GLU A 161 8.88 30.19 -3.30
CA GLU A 161 8.28 31.44 -3.76
C GLU A 161 6.78 31.30 -4.03
N LEU A 162 5.98 32.22 -3.50
CA LEU A 162 4.53 32.27 -3.70
C LEU A 162 4.15 33.40 -4.68
N ARG A 163 3.39 33.06 -5.73
CA ARG A 163 2.95 33.99 -6.78
C ARG A 163 1.47 34.29 -6.65
N ILE A 164 1.14 35.55 -6.41
CA ILE A 164 -0.24 36.06 -6.28
C ILE A 164 -0.39 37.25 -7.24
N GLY A 165 -1.07 37.02 -8.37
CA GLY A 165 -1.15 38.02 -9.45
C GLY A 165 0.26 38.36 -10.00
N PRO A 166 0.62 39.65 -10.14
CA PRO A 166 1.94 40.05 -10.62
C PRO A 166 3.04 39.99 -9.55
N ASN A 167 2.69 39.76 -8.29
CA ASN A 167 3.64 39.82 -7.17
C ASN A 167 4.19 38.43 -6.82
N THR A 168 5.48 38.37 -6.51
CA THR A 168 6.18 37.17 -6.03
C THR A 168 6.67 37.43 -4.61
N ILE A 169 6.35 36.52 -3.69
CA ILE A 169 6.67 36.63 -2.27
C ILE A 169 7.60 35.47 -1.90
N PRO A 170 8.85 35.73 -1.48
CA PRO A 170 9.73 34.67 -0.98
C PRO A 170 9.19 34.17 0.36
N ILE A 171 8.84 32.89 0.42
CA ILE A 171 8.32 32.24 1.62
C ILE A 171 9.43 31.48 2.34
N ASN A 172 10.25 30.72 1.60
CA ASN A 172 11.35 29.89 2.09
C ASN A 172 11.00 29.15 3.38
N ARG A 173 9.97 28.29 3.32
CA ARG A 173 9.48 27.52 4.48
C ARG A 173 9.26 26.06 4.15
N GLU A 174 9.65 25.21 5.09
CA GLU A 174 9.34 23.79 5.12
C GLU A 174 8.18 23.53 6.10
N PHE A 175 7.26 22.66 5.71
CA PHE A 175 6.14 22.19 6.50
C PHE A 175 6.13 20.66 6.52
N SER A 176 6.37 20.07 7.70
CA SER A 176 6.38 18.62 7.88
C SER A 176 5.20 18.14 8.75
N SER A 177 4.63 16.99 8.42
CA SER A 177 3.62 16.29 9.22
C SER A 177 3.95 14.80 9.27
N SER A 178 3.97 14.22 10.48
CA SER A 178 4.18 12.78 10.66
C SER A 178 3.03 12.18 11.44
N ARG A 179 2.51 11.04 11.01
CA ARG A 179 1.44 10.34 11.70
C ARG A 179 1.73 8.84 11.74
N THR A 180 1.45 8.24 12.90
CA THR A 180 1.45 6.78 13.05
C THR A 180 0.09 6.35 13.58
N THR A 181 -0.58 5.46 12.85
CA THR A 181 -1.85 4.87 13.28
C THR A 181 -1.72 3.37 13.41
N LEU A 182 -2.42 2.81 14.40
CA LEU A 182 -2.56 1.37 14.59
C LEU A 182 -4.05 1.05 14.54
N GLU A 183 -4.42 0.20 13.59
CA GLU A 183 -5.82 -0.02 13.23
C GLU A 183 -6.12 -1.52 13.14
N PRO A 184 -7.31 -1.97 13.57
CA PRO A 184 -7.76 -3.33 13.26
C PRO A 184 -7.96 -3.47 11.75
N LEU A 185 -7.60 -4.63 11.22
CA LEU A 185 -7.64 -5.01 9.82
C LEU A 185 -8.53 -6.23 9.63
N VAL A 186 -9.40 -6.21 8.63
CA VAL A 186 -10.14 -7.39 8.17
C VAL A 186 -10.06 -7.46 6.65
N GLY A 187 -9.94 -8.67 6.10
CA GLY A 187 -9.80 -8.83 4.66
C GLY A 187 -10.08 -10.22 4.17
N LEU A 188 -9.88 -10.39 2.86
CA LEU A 188 -10.04 -11.63 2.14
C LEU A 188 -8.93 -11.77 1.11
N ARG A 189 -8.33 -12.95 1.07
CA ARG A 189 -7.40 -13.36 0.01
C ARG A 189 -8.01 -14.49 -0.81
N ILE A 190 -8.01 -14.30 -2.12
CA ILE A 190 -8.47 -15.28 -3.11
C ILE A 190 -7.27 -15.61 -3.99
N GLY A 191 -6.93 -16.89 -4.07
CA GLY A 191 -5.84 -17.39 -4.90
C GLY A 191 -6.32 -18.43 -5.90
N LEU A 192 -5.83 -18.34 -7.13
CA LEU A 192 -6.11 -19.30 -8.20
C LEU A 192 -4.79 -19.79 -8.79
N GLN A 193 -4.42 -21.03 -8.47
CA GLN A 193 -3.28 -21.68 -9.12
C GLN A 193 -3.75 -22.22 -10.47
N LEU A 194 -3.26 -21.61 -11.56
CA LEU A 194 -3.61 -22.00 -12.92
C LEU A 194 -2.79 -23.21 -13.40
N SER A 195 -1.55 -23.34 -12.89
CA SER A 195 -0.64 -24.43 -13.20
C SER A 195 0.40 -24.60 -12.09
N ARG A 196 1.37 -25.52 -12.28
CA ARG A 196 2.53 -25.66 -11.37
C ARG A 196 3.40 -24.40 -11.26
N ARG A 197 3.35 -23.51 -12.25
CA ARG A 197 4.24 -22.34 -12.35
C ARG A 197 3.53 -21.00 -12.22
N TRP A 198 2.20 -20.99 -12.37
CA TRP A 198 1.41 -19.77 -12.49
C TRP A 198 0.29 -19.76 -11.47
N SER A 199 0.28 -18.70 -10.65
CA SER A 199 -0.78 -18.39 -9.71
C SER A 199 -1.22 -16.95 -9.85
N LEU A 200 -2.53 -16.72 -9.73
CA LEU A 200 -3.14 -15.41 -9.60
C LEU A 200 -3.62 -15.21 -8.17
N GLY A 201 -3.38 -14.03 -7.62
CA GLY A 201 -3.82 -13.66 -6.27
C GLY A 201 -4.51 -12.31 -6.26
N LEU A 202 -5.63 -12.25 -5.54
CA LEU A 202 -6.30 -11.00 -5.18
C LEU A 202 -6.42 -10.95 -3.66
N GLN A 203 -6.00 -9.84 -3.08
CA GLN A 203 -6.25 -9.53 -1.68
C GLN A 203 -6.97 -8.18 -1.58
N GLY A 204 -8.07 -8.17 -0.84
CA GLY A 204 -8.77 -6.95 -0.46
C GLY A 204 -8.93 -6.88 1.05
N ASP A 205 -8.60 -5.74 1.64
CA ASP A 205 -8.72 -5.51 3.08
C ASP A 205 -9.13 -4.07 3.43
N VAL A 206 -9.69 -3.92 4.64
CA VAL A 206 -10.15 -2.65 5.20
C VAL A 206 -9.62 -2.55 6.63
N SER A 207 -9.06 -1.39 6.98
CA SER A 207 -8.62 -1.06 8.34
C SER A 207 -9.45 0.07 8.97
N GLY A 208 -9.32 0.26 10.29
CA GLY A 208 -9.93 1.41 10.98
C GLY A 208 -11.41 1.21 11.35
N LEU A 209 -11.76 0.01 11.83
CA LEU A 209 -13.15 -0.41 12.06
C LEU A 209 -13.90 0.31 13.20
N THR A 210 -13.24 1.19 13.94
CA THR A 210 -13.69 1.61 15.28
C THR A 210 -14.58 2.85 15.33
N SER A 211 -14.71 3.71 14.29
CA SER A 211 -15.51 4.96 14.43
C SER A 211 -16.14 5.62 13.19
N THR A 212 -15.90 5.16 11.95
CA THR A 212 -16.47 5.76 10.71
C THR A 212 -17.41 4.81 9.96
N PRO A 213 -18.41 5.29 9.18
CA PRO A 213 -19.24 4.43 8.32
C PRO A 213 -18.38 3.66 7.30
N ILE A 214 -18.72 2.40 6.99
CA ILE A 214 -17.89 1.52 6.15
C ILE A 214 -17.69 2.03 4.71
N VAL A 215 -18.62 2.86 4.22
CA VAL A 215 -18.65 3.41 2.85
C VAL A 215 -17.59 4.49 2.62
N THR A 216 -17.06 5.12 3.67
CA THR A 216 -16.10 6.23 3.55
C THR A 216 -14.67 5.84 3.91
N ARG A 217 -14.36 4.53 4.03
CA ARG A 217 -13.04 4.05 4.46
C ARG A 217 -12.13 3.75 3.27
N PRO A 218 -10.83 4.08 3.35
CA PRO A 218 -9.87 3.65 2.34
C PRO A 218 -9.74 2.12 2.38
N GLY A 219 -10.14 1.47 1.30
CA GLY A 219 -9.87 0.05 1.07
C GLY A 219 -8.54 -0.13 0.35
N THR A 220 -7.80 -1.18 0.69
CA THR A 220 -6.59 -1.55 -0.06
C THR A 220 -6.87 -2.78 -0.89
N PHE A 221 -6.65 -2.67 -2.20
CA PHE A 221 -6.68 -3.78 -3.14
C PHE A 221 -5.25 -4.05 -3.60
N ARG A 222 -4.78 -5.28 -3.39
CA ARG A 222 -3.49 -5.74 -3.88
C ARG A 222 -3.72 -6.82 -4.93
N LEU A 223 -3.24 -6.54 -6.15
CA LEU A 223 -3.18 -7.50 -7.24
C LEU A 223 -1.78 -8.10 -7.27
N GLY A 224 -1.69 -9.42 -7.20
CA GLY A 224 -0.44 -10.15 -7.27
C GLY A 224 -0.44 -11.16 -8.40
N TRP A 225 0.62 -11.15 -9.21
CA TRP A 225 0.98 -12.26 -10.09
C TRP A 225 2.32 -12.83 -9.59
N GLY A 226 2.40 -14.15 -9.49
CA GLY A 226 3.58 -14.79 -8.93
C GLY A 226 3.89 -16.12 -9.59
N THR A 227 5.16 -16.48 -9.55
CA THR A 227 5.60 -17.87 -9.69
C THR A 227 5.90 -18.40 -8.29
N THR A 228 5.29 -19.53 -7.94
CA THR A 228 5.46 -20.11 -6.60
C THR A 228 6.86 -20.68 -6.46
N TYR A 229 7.76 -19.98 -5.76
CA TYR A 229 8.99 -20.57 -5.25
C TYR A 229 8.70 -21.15 -3.87
N LEU A 230 8.46 -22.46 -3.83
CA LEU A 230 8.45 -23.24 -2.59
C LEU A 230 9.88 -23.22 -2.03
N VAL A 231 10.17 -22.38 -1.04
CA VAL A 231 11.43 -22.46 -0.30
C VAL A 231 11.37 -23.71 0.59
N LEU A 232 12.28 -24.64 0.29
CA LEU A 232 12.45 -25.91 0.99
C LEU A 232 12.81 -25.68 2.46
N SER A 233 12.25 -26.50 3.36
CA SER A 233 12.98 -26.92 4.56
C SER A 233 13.36 -28.39 4.40
N PRO A 234 14.56 -28.81 4.86
CA PRO A 234 15.06 -30.15 4.64
C PRO A 234 14.23 -31.18 5.42
N CYS A 235 14.04 -32.34 4.81
CA CYS A 235 13.70 -33.55 5.55
C CYS A 235 14.95 -33.97 6.33
N ASP A 236 14.90 -33.86 7.65
CA ASP A 236 15.64 -34.76 8.53
C ASP A 236 14.68 -35.83 9.05
#